data_AF-A0A520UJ09-F1
#
_entry.id   AF-A0A520UJ09-F1
#
_cell.length_a   1.000
_cell.length_b   1.000
_cell.length_c   1.000
_cell.angle_alpha   90.00
_cell.angle_beta   90.00
_cell.angle_gamma   90.00
#
_symmetry.space_group_name_H-M   'P 1'
#
loop_
_entity.id
_entity.type
_entity.pdbx_description
1 polymer ?
#
loop_
_entity_poly.entity_id
_entity_poly.type
_entity_poly.pdbx_seq_one_letter_code
_entity_poly.pdbx_strand_id
1 'polypeptide(L)'
;MCNLTNEELWLVVRLYFFAVTPIFLVSYLLFRKKINYNTIVVLALTFFICAFGFEIWLTYGLMDGLPVSLRRSEALNCAVPQDLNWILNSLGDVLIVWIGLFIVRLIFSKSFDPYKNWNWSVFFVFFTWFIAQNIYVEVFFYHHQLGNSGDLSWAPLMPLGSYFNPTLFEIIERPVTFQSQSAWIIMTPIIYFIIIYLNKKSTINEAL
;
A
#
# COMPACT_ATOMS: atom_id res chain seq x y z
N MET A 1 -2.22 28.46 -8.98
CA MET A 1 -2.89 27.14 -9.12
C MET A 1 -2.01 26.29 -10.03
N CYS A 2 -1.76 25.01 -9.72
CA CYS A 2 -0.73 24.19 -10.40
C CYS A 2 -1.02 23.83 -11.87
N ASN A 3 -2.04 24.41 -12.51
CA ASN A 3 -2.44 24.18 -13.91
C ASN A 3 -2.52 22.69 -14.31
N LEU A 4 -3.19 21.89 -13.48
CA LEU A 4 -3.38 20.46 -13.70
C LEU A 4 -4.33 20.20 -14.87
N THR A 5 -4.02 19.19 -15.68
CA THR A 5 -4.99 18.58 -16.59
C THR A 5 -6.11 17.86 -15.81
N ASN A 6 -7.22 17.53 -16.48
CA ASN A 6 -8.31 16.81 -15.85
C ASN A 6 -7.88 15.44 -15.29
N GLU A 7 -6.97 14.74 -15.98
CA GLU A 7 -6.45 13.44 -15.55
C GLU A 7 -5.55 13.58 -14.32
N GLU A 8 -4.67 14.57 -14.31
CA GLU A 8 -3.80 14.84 -13.17
C GLU A 8 -4.59 15.30 -11.95
N LEU A 9 -5.61 16.14 -12.14
CA LEU A 9 -6.52 16.54 -11.06
C LEU A 9 -7.24 15.34 -10.47
N TRP A 10 -7.75 14.45 -11.33
CA TRP A 10 -8.41 13.21 -10.91
C TRP A 10 -7.48 12.31 -10.09
N LEU A 11 -6.20 12.22 -10.47
CA LEU A 11 -5.19 11.45 -9.74
C LEU A 11 -4.89 12.08 -8.38
N VAL A 12 -4.65 13.39 -8.35
CA VAL A 12 -4.34 14.14 -7.12
C VAL A 12 -5.47 14.01 -6.10
N VAL A 13 -6.72 14.24 -6.52
CA VAL A 13 -7.89 14.14 -5.64
C VAL A 13 -7.99 12.76 -4.99
N ARG A 14 -7.78 11.69 -5.77
CA ARG A 14 -7.84 10.33 -5.24
C ARG A 14 -6.71 10.01 -4.30
N LEU A 15 -5.49 10.41 -4.63
CA LEU A 15 -4.33 10.20 -3.76
C LEU A 15 -4.57 10.84 -2.39
N TYR A 16 -4.98 12.11 -2.34
CA TYR A 16 -5.31 12.77 -1.08
C TYR A 16 -6.51 12.11 -0.38
N PHE A 17 -7.57 11.75 -1.11
CA PHE A 17 -8.72 11.06 -0.53
C PHE A 17 -8.31 9.75 0.17
N PHE A 18 -7.54 8.90 -0.52
CA PHE A 18 -7.08 7.63 0.04
C PHE A 18 -6.12 7.82 1.21
N ALA A 19 -5.19 8.78 1.14
CA ALA A 19 -4.24 9.06 2.22
C ALA A 19 -4.92 9.61 3.49
N VAL A 20 -5.95 10.43 3.31
CA VAL A 20 -6.64 11.13 4.42
C VAL A 20 -7.71 10.25 5.09
N THR A 21 -8.32 9.33 4.34
CA THR A 21 -9.32 8.39 4.84
C THR A 21 -8.89 7.60 6.09
N PRO A 22 -7.73 6.92 6.14
CA PRO A 22 -7.32 6.15 7.31
C PRO A 22 -7.12 7.05 8.54
N ILE A 23 -6.64 8.28 8.37
CA ILE A 23 -6.47 9.25 9.48
C ILE A 23 -7.83 9.58 10.10
N PHE A 24 -8.82 9.94 9.28
CA PHE A 24 -10.16 10.25 9.77
C PHE A 24 -10.85 9.04 10.41
N LEU A 25 -10.75 7.87 9.78
CA LEU A 25 -11.36 6.65 10.29
C LEU A 25 -10.73 6.22 11.62
N VAL A 26 -9.40 6.24 11.74
CA VAL A 26 -8.72 5.90 13.02
C VAL A 26 -9.13 6.89 14.09
N SER A 27 -9.09 8.19 13.80
CA SER A 27 -9.47 9.25 14.75
C SER A 27 -10.91 9.09 15.25
N TYR A 28 -11.84 8.85 14.32
CA TYR A 28 -13.25 8.61 14.64
C TYR A 28 -13.44 7.36 15.50
N LEU A 29 -12.80 6.23 15.15
CA LEU A 29 -12.96 4.97 15.88
C LEU A 29 -12.26 4.99 17.24
N LEU A 30 -11.15 5.72 17.38
CA LEU A 30 -10.50 6.01 18.66
C LEU A 30 -11.44 6.80 19.57
N PHE A 31 -12.04 7.89 19.06
CA PHE A 31 -13.00 8.69 19.80
C PHE A 31 -14.21 7.87 20.27
N ARG A 32 -14.67 6.92 19.43
CA ARG A 32 -15.76 6.00 19.78
C ARG A 32 -15.33 4.79 20.62
N LYS A 33 -14.03 4.63 20.91
CA LYS A 33 -13.43 3.46 21.59
C LYS A 33 -13.83 2.12 20.93
N LYS A 34 -13.93 2.09 19.60
CA LYS A 34 -14.40 0.93 18.80
C LYS A 34 -13.28 0.21 18.05
N ILE A 35 -12.04 0.64 18.19
CA ILE A 35 -10.88 0.03 17.53
C ILE A 35 -10.04 -0.75 18.53
N ASN A 36 -9.59 -1.95 18.12
CA ASN A 36 -8.69 -2.77 18.92
C ASN A 36 -7.27 -2.17 18.86
N TYR A 37 -6.56 -2.18 19.99
CA TYR A 37 -5.15 -1.81 20.08
C TYR A 37 -4.28 -2.55 19.07
N ASN A 38 -4.45 -3.86 18.92
CA ASN A 38 -3.67 -4.64 17.95
C ASN A 38 -3.88 -4.13 16.52
N THR A 39 -5.10 -3.72 16.17
CA THR A 39 -5.39 -3.13 14.86
C THR A 39 -4.65 -1.80 14.68
N ILE A 40 -4.63 -0.93 15.69
CA ILE A 40 -3.86 0.33 15.62
C ILE A 40 -2.38 0.04 15.38
N VAL A 41 -1.81 -0.91 16.11
CA VAL A 41 -0.39 -1.29 15.97
C VAL A 41 -0.12 -1.86 14.58
N VAL A 42 -0.98 -2.74 14.05
CA VAL A 42 -0.85 -3.25 12.67
C VAL A 42 -0.83 -2.09 11.67
N LEU A 43 -1.80 -1.16 11.74
CA LEU A 43 -1.88 -0.04 10.80
C LEU A 43 -0.67 0.89 10.90
N ALA A 44 -0.17 1.15 12.11
CA ALA A 44 1.04 1.93 12.32
C ALA A 44 2.28 1.23 11.75
N LEU A 45 2.43 -0.08 11.98
CA LEU A 45 3.53 -0.86 11.41
C LEU A 45 3.44 -0.90 9.88
N THR A 46 2.25 -1.03 9.31
CA THR A 46 2.05 -0.98 7.85
C THR A 46 2.59 0.32 7.27
N PHE A 47 2.31 1.48 7.88
CA PHE A 47 2.85 2.76 7.40
C PHE A 47 4.38 2.70 7.29
N PHE A 48 5.07 2.24 8.33
CA PHE A 48 6.53 2.17 8.33
C PHE A 48 7.07 1.12 7.35
N ILE A 49 6.40 -0.03 7.24
CA ILE A 49 6.80 -1.08 6.30
C ILE A 49 6.67 -0.59 4.86
N CYS A 50 5.59 0.10 4.50
CA CYS A 50 5.45 0.67 3.14
C CYS A 50 6.47 1.80 2.90
N ALA A 51 6.59 2.74 3.84
CA ALA A 51 7.52 3.85 3.78
C ALA A 51 8.96 3.38 3.50
N PHE A 52 9.49 2.49 4.35
CA PHE A 52 10.86 1.99 4.24
C PHE A 52 11.01 0.83 3.25
N GLY A 53 9.93 0.13 2.93
CA GLY A 53 9.94 -1.04 2.07
C GLY A 53 9.94 -0.70 0.59
N PHE A 54 9.26 0.39 0.18
CA PHE A 54 9.27 0.85 -1.21
C PHE A 54 8.96 2.34 -1.40
N GLU A 55 8.10 2.99 -0.60
CA GLU A 55 7.63 4.34 -0.93
C GLU A 55 8.72 5.42 -0.93
N ILE A 56 9.64 5.40 0.04
CA ILE A 56 10.79 6.33 0.06
C ILE A 56 11.71 6.06 -1.13
N TRP A 57 11.99 4.79 -1.42
CA TRP A 57 12.87 4.38 -2.52
C TRP A 57 12.32 4.83 -3.87
N LEU A 58 11.03 4.58 -4.12
CA LEU A 58 10.34 5.01 -5.33
C LEU A 58 10.25 6.54 -5.42
N THR A 59 10.01 7.21 -4.30
CA THR A 59 9.87 8.68 -4.26
C THR A 59 11.18 9.39 -4.61
N TYR A 60 12.30 8.94 -4.06
CA TYR A 60 13.59 9.59 -4.24
C TYR A 60 14.48 8.95 -5.30
N GLY A 61 14.10 7.80 -5.87
CA GLY A 61 14.95 7.11 -6.84
C GLY A 61 16.27 6.64 -6.23
N LEU A 62 16.24 6.12 -5.01
CA LEU A 62 17.46 5.93 -4.20
C LEU A 62 18.46 4.92 -4.77
N MET A 63 18.00 3.96 -5.57
CA MET A 63 18.85 2.95 -6.18
C MET A 63 18.32 2.55 -7.56
N ASP A 64 19.08 2.90 -8.60
CA ASP A 64 18.80 2.54 -10.00
C ASP A 64 17.37 2.83 -10.47
N GLY A 65 16.85 3.99 -10.07
CA GLY A 65 15.59 4.53 -10.54
C GLY A 65 15.55 6.05 -10.50
N LEU A 66 14.54 6.64 -11.14
CA LEU A 66 14.40 8.09 -11.18
C LEU A 66 13.56 8.60 -9.99
N PRO A 67 13.96 9.72 -9.35
CA PRO A 67 13.11 10.38 -8.37
C PRO A 67 11.78 10.79 -9.01
N VAL A 68 10.75 10.82 -8.18
CA VAL A 68 9.38 11.06 -8.63
C VAL A 68 9.19 12.42 -9.30
N SER A 69 9.98 13.42 -8.88
CA SER A 69 9.97 14.75 -9.50
C SER A 69 10.40 14.75 -10.97
N LEU A 70 11.24 13.80 -11.36
CA LEU A 70 11.69 13.64 -12.75
C LEU A 70 10.79 12.71 -13.56
N ARG A 71 9.91 11.95 -12.90
CA ARG A 71 8.97 11.02 -13.55
C ARG A 71 7.62 11.65 -13.89
N ARG A 72 7.31 12.83 -13.34
CA ARG A 72 6.00 13.50 -13.43
C ARG A 72 6.11 14.89 -14.05
N SER A 73 4.97 15.44 -14.46
CA SER A 73 4.85 16.84 -14.92
C SER A 73 5.14 17.84 -13.79
N GLU A 74 5.50 19.06 -14.17
CA GLU A 74 5.66 20.17 -13.22
C GLU A 74 4.36 20.48 -12.46
N ALA A 75 3.21 20.34 -13.12
CA ALA A 75 1.88 20.52 -12.53
C ALA A 75 1.62 19.51 -11.39
N LEU A 76 1.94 18.24 -11.63
CA LEU A 76 1.83 17.19 -10.60
C LEU A 76 2.81 17.42 -9.45
N ASN A 77 4.05 17.81 -9.73
CA ASN A 77 5.04 18.12 -8.68
C ASN A 77 4.63 19.33 -7.82
N CYS A 78 3.96 20.32 -8.41
CA CYS A 78 3.37 21.43 -7.69
C CYS A 78 2.22 20.99 -6.77
N ALA A 79 1.36 20.07 -7.23
CA ALA A 79 0.18 19.62 -6.48
C ALA A 79 0.50 18.54 -5.42
N VAL A 80 1.50 17.70 -5.70
CA VAL A 80 2.00 16.63 -4.82
C VAL A 80 3.52 16.74 -4.78
N PRO A 81 4.06 17.56 -3.87
CA PRO A 81 5.49 17.69 -3.69
C PRO A 81 6.16 16.35 -3.38
N GLN A 82 7.38 16.16 -3.88
CA GLN A 82 8.14 14.91 -3.70
C GLN A 82 8.23 14.49 -2.23
N ASP A 83 8.53 15.42 -1.32
CA ASP A 83 8.70 15.12 0.10
C ASP A 83 7.39 14.74 0.81
N LEU A 84 6.24 15.02 0.19
CA LEU A 84 4.93 14.62 0.65
C LEU A 84 4.48 13.30 0.01
N ASN A 85 4.98 12.96 -1.18
CA ASN A 85 4.52 11.83 -1.98
C ASN A 85 4.59 10.50 -1.21
N TRP A 86 5.74 10.18 -0.61
CA TRP A 86 5.93 8.91 0.11
C TRP A 86 4.98 8.81 1.32
N ILE A 87 4.66 9.92 1.97
CA ILE A 87 3.72 9.95 3.11
C ILE A 87 2.31 9.61 2.61
N LEU A 88 1.86 10.26 1.53
CA LEU A 88 0.52 10.07 0.99
C LEU A 88 0.30 8.64 0.49
N ASN A 89 1.24 8.09 -0.27
CA ASN A 89 1.13 6.71 -0.74
C ASN A 89 1.21 5.71 0.41
N SER A 90 2.13 5.89 1.38
CA SER A 90 2.21 5.01 2.55
C SER A 90 0.91 5.01 3.35
N LEU A 91 0.22 6.15 3.46
CA LEU A 91 -1.12 6.22 4.07
C LEU A 91 -2.18 5.53 3.21
N GLY A 92 -2.11 5.67 1.88
CA GLY A 92 -2.94 4.89 0.95
C GLY A 92 -2.80 3.39 1.18
N ASP A 93 -1.57 2.89 1.32
CA ASP A 93 -1.29 1.47 1.57
C ASP A 93 -1.83 1.00 2.94
N VAL A 94 -1.77 1.85 3.96
CA VAL A 94 -2.40 1.58 5.26
C VAL A 94 -3.90 1.35 5.10
N LEU A 95 -4.58 2.16 4.28
CA LEU A 95 -6.00 1.97 4.00
C LEU A 95 -6.25 0.64 3.28
N ILE A 96 -5.41 0.26 2.33
CA ILE A 96 -5.50 -1.03 1.63
C ILE A 96 -5.41 -2.20 2.61
N VAL A 97 -4.43 -2.18 3.51
CA VAL A 97 -4.29 -3.21 4.55
C VAL A 97 -5.51 -3.22 5.45
N TRP A 98 -6.02 -2.04 5.83
CA TRP A 98 -7.21 -1.96 6.68
C TRP A 98 -8.46 -2.54 6.01
N ILE A 99 -8.69 -2.26 4.73
CA ILE A 99 -9.78 -2.87 3.97
C ILE A 99 -9.60 -4.39 3.92
N GLY A 100 -8.37 -4.88 3.74
CA GLY A 100 -8.06 -6.31 3.79
C GLY A 100 -8.45 -6.94 5.14
N LEU A 101 -8.11 -6.28 6.26
CA LEU A 101 -8.55 -6.72 7.59
C LEU A 101 -10.08 -6.82 7.63
N PHE A 102 -10.77 -5.79 7.17
CA PHE A 102 -12.23 -5.76 7.18
C PHE A 102 -12.85 -6.90 6.33
N ILE A 103 -12.35 -7.13 5.11
CA ILE A 103 -12.79 -8.21 4.22
C ILE A 103 -12.62 -9.58 4.90
N VAL A 104 -11.43 -9.86 5.44
CA VAL A 104 -11.16 -11.12 6.14
C VAL A 104 -12.10 -11.31 7.32
N ARG A 105 -12.36 -10.24 8.10
CA ARG A 105 -13.29 -10.30 9.21
C ARG A 105 -14.72 -10.59 8.74
N LEU A 106 -15.17 -9.98 7.65
CA LEU A 106 -16.49 -10.24 7.09
C LEU A 106 -16.67 -11.70 6.66
N ILE A 107 -15.66 -12.29 6.03
CA ILE A 107 -15.73 -13.66 5.49
C ILE A 107 -15.65 -14.72 6.60
N PHE A 108 -14.74 -14.57 7.57
CA PHE A 108 -14.39 -15.67 8.48
C PHE A 108 -14.90 -15.54 9.91
N SER A 109 -15.32 -14.35 10.37
CA SER A 109 -15.63 -14.10 11.79
C SER A 109 -16.76 -14.95 12.38
N LYS A 110 -17.63 -15.53 11.55
CA LYS A 110 -18.69 -16.45 11.99
C LYS A 110 -18.21 -17.88 12.20
N SER A 111 -17.07 -18.25 11.62
CA SER A 111 -16.56 -19.63 11.59
C SER A 111 -15.44 -19.83 12.60
N PHE A 112 -14.48 -18.91 12.64
CA PHE A 112 -13.34 -18.94 13.57
C PHE A 112 -12.71 -17.55 13.67
N ASP A 113 -11.75 -17.37 14.58
CA ASP A 113 -10.94 -16.15 14.64
C ASP A 113 -9.84 -16.20 13.57
N PRO A 114 -9.94 -15.40 12.49
CA PRO A 114 -8.99 -15.44 11.38
C PRO A 114 -7.60 -14.90 11.73
N TYR A 115 -7.42 -14.30 12.91
CA TYR A 115 -6.18 -13.65 13.30
C TYR A 115 -5.40 -14.41 14.36
N LYS A 116 -5.86 -15.60 14.77
CA LYS A 116 -5.25 -16.38 15.85
C LYS A 116 -4.10 -17.27 15.40
N ASN A 117 -4.25 -17.96 14.26
CA ASN A 117 -3.28 -18.90 13.72
C ASN A 117 -3.20 -18.79 12.20
N TRP A 118 -2.08 -19.22 11.63
CA TRP A 118 -1.94 -19.26 10.18
C TRP A 118 -3.01 -20.16 9.56
N ASN A 119 -3.67 -19.62 8.55
CA ASN A 119 -4.70 -20.28 7.78
C ASN A 119 -4.55 -19.86 6.32
N TRP A 120 -4.39 -20.84 5.43
CA TRP A 120 -4.18 -20.60 4.00
C TRP A 120 -5.36 -19.90 3.34
N SER A 121 -6.60 -20.16 3.77
CA SER A 121 -7.78 -19.48 3.21
C SER A 121 -7.77 -17.99 3.52
N VAL A 122 -7.40 -17.62 4.75
CA VAL A 122 -7.24 -16.21 5.14
C VAL A 122 -6.10 -15.55 4.38
N PHE A 123 -4.97 -16.24 4.26
CA PHE A 123 -3.83 -15.77 3.46
C PHE A 123 -4.24 -15.49 2.02
N PHE A 124 -4.96 -16.40 1.36
CA PHE A 124 -5.41 -16.21 -0.02
C PHE A 124 -6.38 -15.04 -0.18
N VAL A 125 -7.25 -14.78 0.80
CA VAL A 125 -8.10 -13.58 0.77
C VAL A 125 -7.27 -12.30 0.83
N PHE A 126 -6.26 -12.22 1.73
CA PHE A 126 -5.33 -11.09 1.74
C PHE A 126 -4.58 -10.98 0.43
N PHE A 127 -4.02 -12.08 -0.06
CA PHE A 127 -3.22 -12.12 -1.29
C PHE A 127 -4.02 -11.61 -2.49
N THR A 128 -5.22 -12.16 -2.70
CA THR A 128 -6.09 -11.74 -3.80
C THR A 128 -6.46 -10.26 -3.69
N TRP A 129 -6.81 -9.78 -2.49
CA TRP A 129 -7.11 -8.37 -2.29
C TRP A 129 -5.91 -7.46 -2.58
N PHE A 130 -4.73 -7.77 -2.04
CA PHE A 130 -3.53 -6.96 -2.19
C PHE A 130 -2.98 -6.96 -3.61
N ILE A 131 -3.07 -8.07 -4.34
CA ILE A 131 -2.70 -8.10 -5.77
C ILE A 131 -3.72 -7.36 -6.62
N ALA A 132 -5.02 -7.59 -6.41
CA ALA A 132 -6.07 -6.95 -7.22
C ALA A 132 -6.05 -5.42 -7.11
N GLN A 133 -5.89 -4.88 -5.90
CA GLN A 133 -5.78 -3.44 -5.72
C GLN A 133 -4.48 -2.88 -6.32
N ASN A 134 -3.36 -3.61 -6.27
CA ASN A 134 -2.10 -3.10 -6.79
C ASN A 134 -2.09 -3.08 -8.33
N ILE A 135 -2.73 -4.05 -8.97
CA ILE A 135 -3.02 -4.00 -10.41
C ILE A 135 -3.78 -2.73 -10.75
N TYR A 136 -4.80 -2.39 -9.96
CA TYR A 136 -5.56 -1.15 -10.16
C TYR A 136 -4.68 0.10 -9.97
N VAL A 137 -3.83 0.15 -8.94
CA VAL A 137 -2.90 1.26 -8.71
C VAL A 137 -1.91 1.39 -9.88
N GLU A 138 -1.31 0.31 -10.35
CA GLU A 138 -0.34 0.35 -11.44
C GLU A 138 -0.97 0.84 -12.76
N VAL A 139 -2.11 0.27 -13.11
CA VAL A 139 -2.82 0.61 -14.36
C VAL A 139 -3.34 2.05 -14.31
N PHE A 140 -3.89 2.52 -13.19
CA PHE A 140 -4.60 3.81 -13.16
C PHE A 140 -3.85 4.96 -12.48
N PHE A 141 -2.85 4.69 -11.65
CA PHE A 141 -2.05 5.72 -11.00
C PHE A 141 -0.64 5.77 -11.60
N TYR A 142 0.08 4.65 -11.64
CA TYR A 142 1.48 4.67 -12.06
C TYR A 142 1.65 5.06 -13.51
N HIS A 143 0.78 4.59 -14.42
CA HIS A 143 0.85 5.01 -15.82
C HIS A 143 0.75 6.54 -16.00
N HIS A 144 -0.02 7.24 -15.17
CA HIS A 144 -0.12 8.71 -15.22
C HIS A 144 1.00 9.42 -14.44
N GLN A 145 1.74 8.69 -13.60
CA GLN A 145 2.87 9.22 -12.83
C GLN A 145 4.23 8.87 -13.42
N LEU A 146 4.26 7.97 -14.40
CA LEU A 146 5.44 7.54 -15.13
C LEU A 146 5.41 8.20 -16.50
N GLY A 147 6.24 9.21 -16.71
CA GLY A 147 6.57 9.68 -18.05
C GLY A 147 7.23 8.56 -18.88
N ASN A 148 7.49 8.84 -20.17
CA ASN A 148 7.94 7.88 -21.18
C ASN A 148 9.25 7.11 -20.88
N SER A 149 9.93 7.34 -19.74
CA SER A 149 11.25 6.80 -19.42
C SER A 149 11.46 6.47 -17.92
N GLY A 150 10.38 6.35 -17.13
CA GLY A 150 10.50 6.33 -15.66
C GLY A 150 10.92 5.00 -15.05
N ASP A 151 12.21 4.68 -14.98
CA ASP A 151 12.71 3.51 -14.25
C ASP A 151 12.34 3.60 -12.75
N LEU A 152 11.66 2.57 -12.24
CA LEU A 152 11.32 2.44 -10.82
C LEU A 152 12.56 1.98 -10.04
N SER A 153 12.83 2.67 -8.93
CA SER A 153 13.92 2.32 -8.02
C SER A 153 13.80 0.88 -7.52
N TRP A 154 14.96 0.24 -7.32
CA TRP A 154 15.06 -0.91 -6.43
C TRP A 154 14.58 -0.53 -5.02
N ALA A 155 13.97 -1.48 -4.31
CA ALA A 155 13.57 -1.31 -2.93
C ALA A 155 13.58 -2.65 -2.15
N PRO A 156 13.62 -2.64 -0.81
CA PRO A 156 13.63 -3.86 0.01
C PRO A 156 12.47 -4.82 -0.25
N LEU A 157 11.27 -4.31 -0.49
CA LEU A 157 10.09 -5.14 -0.85
C LEU A 157 9.94 -5.33 -2.36
N MET A 158 10.84 -4.77 -3.16
CA MET A 158 10.94 -4.97 -4.61
C MET A 158 12.34 -5.49 -4.97
N PRO A 159 12.76 -6.66 -4.43
CA PRO A 159 14.16 -7.04 -4.32
C PRO A 159 14.84 -7.34 -5.65
N LEU A 160 14.07 -7.66 -6.69
CA LEU A 160 14.61 -7.85 -8.04
C LEU A 160 14.75 -6.53 -8.81
N GLY A 161 14.14 -5.45 -8.32
CA GLY A 161 14.21 -4.12 -8.91
C GLY A 161 13.89 -4.12 -10.41
N SER A 162 14.49 -3.18 -11.12
CA SER A 162 14.47 -3.09 -12.58
C SER A 162 15.29 -4.21 -13.26
N TYR A 163 16.19 -4.89 -12.54
CA TYR A 163 17.05 -5.93 -13.10
C TYR A 163 16.28 -7.16 -13.61
N PHE A 164 15.17 -7.51 -12.96
CA PHE A 164 14.24 -8.51 -13.45
C PHE A 164 12.80 -8.02 -13.28
N ASN A 165 12.32 -7.30 -14.30
CA ASN A 165 10.98 -6.72 -14.31
C ASN A 165 10.19 -7.06 -15.58
N PRO A 166 9.82 -8.34 -15.81
CA PRO A 166 8.98 -8.67 -16.96
C PRO A 166 7.58 -8.05 -16.83
N THR A 167 7.03 -7.62 -17.96
CA THR A 167 5.59 -7.35 -18.08
C THR A 167 4.85 -8.68 -17.92
N LEU A 168 3.97 -8.75 -16.92
CA LEU A 168 3.15 -9.93 -16.64
C LEU A 168 1.98 -10.01 -17.62
N PHE A 169 1.32 -8.88 -17.84
CA PHE A 169 0.22 -8.69 -18.78
C PHE A 169 -0.06 -7.19 -18.95
N GLU A 170 -0.95 -6.83 -19.87
CA GLU A 170 -1.34 -5.44 -20.13
C GLU A 170 -2.86 -5.27 -19.99
N ILE A 171 -3.27 -4.11 -19.47
CA ILE A 171 -4.68 -3.69 -19.42
C ILE A 171 -4.77 -2.31 -20.06
N ILE A 172 -5.53 -2.20 -21.17
CA ILE A 172 -5.69 -0.94 -21.92
C ILE A 172 -4.31 -0.38 -22.33
N GLU A 173 -3.43 -1.24 -22.85
CA GLU A 173 -2.04 -0.90 -23.25
C GLU A 173 -1.14 -0.40 -22.10
N ARG A 174 -1.56 -0.62 -20.84
CA ARG A 174 -0.77 -0.28 -19.65
C ARG A 174 -0.17 -1.55 -19.06
N PRO A 175 1.17 -1.62 -18.92
CA PRO A 175 1.83 -2.82 -18.42
C PRO A 175 1.58 -2.99 -16.93
N VAL A 176 1.35 -4.24 -16.54
CA VAL A 176 1.43 -4.70 -15.16
C VAL A 176 2.74 -5.45 -15.01
N THR A 177 3.62 -4.95 -14.16
CA THR A 177 5.02 -5.37 -14.10
C THR A 177 5.32 -6.19 -12.85
N PHE A 178 6.25 -7.14 -12.95
CA PHE A 178 6.58 -8.00 -11.80
C PHE A 178 7.13 -7.20 -10.61
N GLN A 179 7.96 -6.20 -10.87
CA GLN A 179 8.57 -5.35 -9.85
C GLN A 179 7.48 -4.64 -9.03
N SER A 180 6.48 -4.04 -9.67
CA SER A 180 5.33 -3.42 -8.99
C SER A 180 4.56 -4.41 -8.11
N GLN A 181 4.29 -5.62 -8.63
CA GLN A 181 3.54 -6.63 -7.88
C GLN A 181 4.33 -7.26 -6.73
N SER A 182 5.67 -7.29 -6.83
CA SER A 182 6.54 -7.96 -5.86
C SER A 182 6.40 -7.40 -4.44
N ALA A 183 6.18 -6.09 -4.29
CA ALA A 183 5.93 -5.46 -3.00
C ALA A 183 4.74 -6.11 -2.28
N TRP A 184 3.64 -6.34 -2.99
CA TRP A 184 2.42 -6.89 -2.41
C TRP A 184 2.46 -8.42 -2.25
N ILE A 185 3.21 -9.12 -3.10
CA ILE A 185 3.53 -10.53 -2.90
C ILE A 185 4.26 -10.73 -1.57
N ILE A 186 5.25 -9.90 -1.26
CA ILE A 186 6.04 -9.99 -0.02
C ILE A 186 5.27 -9.40 1.18
N MET A 187 4.50 -8.32 0.99
CA MET A 187 3.69 -7.71 2.05
C MET A 187 2.63 -8.67 2.60
N THR A 188 2.01 -9.48 1.75
CA THR A 188 0.93 -10.38 2.16
C THR A 188 1.32 -11.28 3.35
N PRO A 189 2.38 -12.11 3.26
CA PRO A 189 2.81 -12.94 4.39
C PRO A 189 3.31 -12.11 5.58
N ILE A 190 3.98 -10.98 5.36
CA ILE A 190 4.47 -10.09 6.44
C ILE A 190 3.29 -9.57 7.27
N ILE A 191 2.29 -8.97 6.62
CA ILE A 191 1.11 -8.42 7.29
C ILE A 191 0.35 -9.51 8.03
N TYR A 192 0.13 -10.66 7.40
CA TYR A 192 -0.61 -11.73 8.06
C TYR A 192 0.14 -12.29 9.28
N PHE A 193 1.47 -12.42 9.19
CA PHE A 193 2.31 -12.84 10.31
C PHE A 193 2.27 -11.83 11.47
N ILE A 194 2.39 -10.52 11.20
CA ILE A 194 2.32 -9.46 12.22
C ILE A 194 0.98 -9.52 12.94
N ILE A 195 -0.13 -9.66 12.21
CA ILE A 195 -1.47 -9.78 12.78
C ILE A 195 -1.54 -10.96 13.75
N ILE A 196 -1.07 -12.14 13.34
CA ILE A 196 -1.08 -13.34 14.19
C ILE A 196 -0.21 -13.14 15.44
N TYR A 197 1.00 -12.60 15.25
CA TYR A 197 1.94 -12.36 16.34
C TYR A 197 1.36 -11.45 17.42
N LEU A 198 0.78 -10.31 17.01
CA LEU A 198 0.20 -9.35 17.95
C LEU A 198 -1.00 -9.91 18.70
N ASN A 199 -1.88 -10.66 18.04
CA ASN A 199 -3.04 -11.28 18.70
C ASN A 199 -2.65 -12.40 19.67
N LYS A 200 -1.61 -13.20 19.35
CA LYS A 200 -1.06 -14.19 20.30
C LYS A 200 -0.47 -13.52 21.54
N LYS A 201 0.31 -12.45 21.37
CA LYS A 201 0.92 -11.71 22.47
C LYS A 201 -0.12 -11.08 23.41
N SER A 202 -1.20 -10.51 22.85
CA SER A 202 -2.31 -9.97 23.64
C SER A 202 -2.97 -11.05 24.51
N THR A 203 -3.22 -12.23 23.93
CA THR A 203 -3.85 -13.35 24.66
C THR A 203 -2.99 -13.83 25.85
N ILE A 204 -1.66 -13.82 25.70
CA ILE A 204 -0.73 -14.21 26.77
C ILE A 204 -0.73 -13.18 27.89
N ASN A 205 -0.74 -11.89 27.56
CA ASN A 205 -0.73 -10.81 28.55
C ASN A 205 -2.03 -10.70 29.36
N GLU A 206 -3.17 -11.15 28.81
CA GLU A 206 -4.44 -11.23 29.55
C GLU A 206 -4.53 -12.44 30.49
N ALA A 207 -3.63 -13.42 30.34
CA ALA A 207 -3.62 -14.67 31.12
C ALA A 207 -2.64 -14.64 32.31
N LEU A 208 -1.89 -13.54 32.49
CA LEU A 208 -0.94 -13.28 33.58
C LEU A 208 -1.52 -12.24 34.56
#